data_AF-A0AAD2ECJ1-F1
#
_entry.id   AF-A0AAD2ECJ1-F1
#
_cell.length_a   1.000
_cell.length_b   1.000
_cell.length_c   1.000
_cell.angle_alpha   90.00
_cell.angle_beta   90.00
_cell.angle_gamma   90.00
#
_symmetry.space_group_name_H-M   'P 1'
#
loop_
_entity.id
_entity.type
_entity.pdbx_description
1 polymer ?
#
loop_
_entity_poly.entity_id
_entity_poly.type
_entity_poly.pdbx_seq_one_letter_code
_entity_poly.pdbx_strand_id
1 'polypeptide(L)'
;MVQESNKSTIRRVRQPESHGRSIKNKTHVEIICGGAGESSGGGEDSDEKAEVEKKIVALQKIVPGGESLCGDTLFEETAEYIVTLQSQIKVLRFLASFVEGPEIEKRKFGG
;
A
#
# COMPACT_ATOMS: atom_id res chain seq x y z
N MET A 1 -23.25 67.46 -16.18
CA MET A 1 -21.81 67.75 -16.31
C MET A 1 -21.06 66.61 -15.64
N VAL A 2 -20.56 65.65 -16.44
CA VAL A 2 -19.12 65.35 -16.69
C VAL A 2 -18.34 65.10 -15.37
N GLN A 3 -17.58 64.03 -15.09
CA GLN A 3 -16.74 63.09 -15.86
C GLN A 3 -16.61 61.78 -15.03
N GLU A 4 -16.76 60.59 -15.61
CA GLU A 4 -15.73 59.69 -16.15
C GLU A 4 -14.67 59.13 -15.18
N SER A 5 -14.67 57.79 -15.13
CA SER A 5 -13.52 56.88 -15.30
C SER A 5 -12.33 56.95 -14.33
N ASN A 6 -12.12 55.85 -13.61
CA ASN A 6 -10.78 55.31 -13.33
C ASN A 6 -10.80 53.77 -13.39
N LYS A 7 -10.60 53.22 -14.59
CA LYS A 7 -10.27 51.79 -14.77
C LYS A 7 -8.81 51.58 -14.34
N SER A 8 -8.60 50.86 -13.24
CA SER A 8 -7.26 50.36 -12.89
C SER A 8 -7.00 49.05 -13.65
N THR A 9 -6.32 49.21 -14.79
CA THR A 9 -5.75 48.12 -15.60
C THR A 9 -4.60 47.48 -14.84
N ILE A 10 -4.82 46.29 -14.27
CA ILE A 10 -3.73 45.46 -13.74
C ILE A 10 -2.92 44.95 -14.94
N ARG A 11 -1.72 45.52 -15.09
CA ARG A 11 -0.74 45.17 -16.11
C ARG A 11 -0.21 43.76 -15.83
N ARG A 12 -0.25 42.91 -16.86
CA ARG A 12 0.51 41.65 -16.93
C ARG A 12 1.98 41.92 -16.62
N VAL A 13 2.48 41.39 -15.51
CA VAL A 13 3.92 41.30 -15.24
C VAL A 13 4.41 39.95 -15.78
N ARG A 14 5.50 40.04 -16.53
CA ARG A 14 6.17 38.97 -17.28
C ARG A 14 6.77 37.93 -16.32
N GLN A 15 6.73 36.67 -16.78
CA GLN A 15 7.54 35.56 -16.28
C GLN A 15 9.02 35.94 -16.06
N PRO A 16 9.65 35.33 -15.05
CA PRO A 16 11.01 34.84 -15.15
C PRO A 16 11.01 33.30 -15.24
N GLU A 17 11.54 32.79 -16.35
CA GLU A 17 11.96 31.40 -16.46
C GLU A 17 13.16 31.18 -15.55
N SER A 18 13.00 30.35 -14.52
CA SER A 18 14.12 29.79 -13.77
C SER A 18 14.33 28.36 -14.24
N HIS A 19 15.40 28.20 -15.02
CA HIS A 19 15.97 26.93 -15.38
C HIS A 19 16.40 26.17 -14.13
N GLY A 20 16.06 24.88 -14.12
CA GLY A 20 16.88 23.87 -13.44
C GLY A 20 16.65 23.72 -11.95
N ARG A 21 15.77 22.79 -11.59
CA ARG A 21 16.08 21.80 -10.55
C ARG A 21 15.45 20.47 -10.96
N SER A 22 16.22 19.72 -11.76
CA SER A 22 16.05 18.29 -11.92
C SER A 22 16.33 17.64 -10.57
N ILE A 23 15.32 17.51 -9.72
CA ILE A 23 15.39 16.70 -8.51
C ILE A 23 15.23 15.24 -8.95
N LYS A 24 16.34 14.65 -9.42
CA LYS A 24 16.48 13.21 -9.63
C LYS A 24 17.12 12.61 -8.40
N ASN A 25 16.33 12.38 -7.38
CA ASN A 25 16.81 11.66 -6.21
C ASN A 25 15.62 11.17 -5.40
N LYS A 26 15.13 9.97 -5.74
CA LYS A 26 14.79 9.01 -4.69
C LYS A 26 14.79 7.58 -5.20
N THR A 27 15.92 6.93 -4.91
CA THR A 27 16.09 5.50 -4.63
C THR A 27 15.44 4.51 -5.58
N HIS A 28 16.26 3.95 -6.47
CA HIS A 28 16.12 2.56 -6.89
C HIS A 28 16.26 1.70 -5.61
N VAL A 29 15.14 1.39 -4.96
CA VAL A 29 15.13 0.42 -3.85
C VAL A 29 15.16 -0.95 -4.50
N GLU A 30 16.34 -1.34 -4.93
CA GLU A 30 16.62 -2.69 -5.38
C GLU A 30 16.85 -3.55 -4.14
N ILE A 31 15.76 -4.02 -3.55
CA ILE A 31 15.86 -5.13 -2.60
C ILE A 31 15.77 -6.40 -3.43
N ILE A 32 16.91 -6.70 -4.06
CA ILE A 32 17.18 -8.06 -4.51
C ILE A 32 17.58 -8.84 -3.26
N CYS A 33 16.71 -9.74 -2.82
CA CYS A 33 17.08 -10.83 -1.92
C CYS A 33 18.04 -11.78 -2.66
N GLY A 34 19.30 -11.38 -2.82
CA GLY A 34 20.29 -12.13 -3.57
C GLY A 34 21.70 -11.95 -3.02
N GLY A 35 22.15 -12.92 -2.23
CA GLY A 35 23.58 -13.17 -2.02
C GLY A 35 23.94 -13.82 -0.68
N ALA A 36 24.21 -15.13 -0.71
CA ALA A 36 25.30 -15.86 -0.02
C ALA A 36 24.87 -17.31 0.28
N GLY A 37 24.92 -18.16 -0.74
CA GLY A 37 24.71 -19.60 -0.61
C GLY A 37 25.26 -20.28 -1.85
N GLU A 38 26.58 -20.41 -1.93
CA GLU A 38 27.21 -21.31 -2.87
C GLU A 38 26.80 -22.74 -2.49
N SER A 39 25.89 -23.34 -3.26
CA SER A 39 25.73 -24.79 -3.30
C SER A 39 25.85 -25.23 -4.75
N SER A 40 27.03 -25.73 -5.06
CA SER A 40 27.27 -26.52 -6.26
C SER A 40 26.48 -27.83 -6.12
N GLY A 41 25.35 -27.92 -6.82
CA GLY A 41 24.47 -29.10 -6.83
C GLY A 41 23.51 -29.01 -8.02
N GLY A 42 23.43 -30.07 -8.83
CA GLY A 42 22.97 -30.02 -10.21
C GLY A 42 21.45 -30.03 -10.44
N GLY A 43 21.05 -29.31 -11.49
CA GLY A 43 20.00 -29.72 -12.45
C GLY A 43 18.53 -29.56 -12.07
N GLU A 44 18.13 -29.79 -10.82
CA GLU A 44 16.71 -29.88 -10.42
C GLU A 44 16.30 -28.80 -9.39
N ASP A 45 17.24 -28.31 -8.57
CA ASP A 45 17.02 -27.28 -7.54
C ASP A 45 16.77 -25.86 -8.09
N SER A 46 17.00 -25.64 -9.39
CA SER A 46 16.89 -24.30 -9.99
C SER A 46 15.43 -23.86 -10.16
N ASP A 47 14.52 -24.79 -10.48
CA ASP A 47 13.11 -24.46 -10.71
C ASP A 47 12.38 -24.15 -9.39
N GLU A 48 12.65 -24.94 -8.35
CA GLU A 48 12.09 -24.72 -7.01
C GLU A 48 12.54 -23.38 -6.43
N LYS A 49 13.83 -23.06 -6.55
CA LYS A 49 14.38 -21.77 -6.10
C LYS A 49 13.75 -20.59 -6.86
N ALA A 50 13.59 -20.71 -8.17
CA ALA A 50 12.91 -19.69 -8.98
C ALA A 50 11.43 -19.54 -8.60
N GLU A 51 10.76 -20.61 -8.18
CA GLU A 51 9.38 -20.53 -7.69
C GLU A 51 9.28 -19.84 -6.32
N VAL A 52 10.22 -20.12 -5.41
CA VAL A 52 10.29 -19.44 -4.11
C VAL A 52 10.53 -17.95 -4.30
N GLU A 53 11.45 -17.54 -5.18
CA GLU A 53 11.69 -16.13 -5.49
C GLU A 53 10.43 -15.42 -5.99
N LYS A 54 9.65 -16.07 -6.87
CA LYS A 54 8.34 -15.53 -7.32
C LYS A 54 7.36 -15.36 -6.16
N LYS A 55 7.32 -16.31 -5.21
CA LYS A 55 6.46 -16.23 -4.01
C LYS A 55 6.89 -15.10 -3.09
N ILE A 56 8.20 -14.88 -2.90
CA ILE A 56 8.73 -13.76 -2.12
C ILE A 56 8.33 -12.42 -2.74
N VAL A 57 8.47 -12.28 -4.06
CA VAL A 57 8.05 -11.05 -4.78
C VAL A 57 6.54 -10.81 -4.65
N ALA A 58 5.74 -11.87 -4.73
CA ALA A 58 4.30 -11.76 -4.51
C ALA A 58 3.97 -11.31 -3.09
N LEU A 59 4.70 -11.83 -2.08
CA LEU A 59 4.51 -11.49 -0.68
C LEU A 59 4.88 -10.02 -0.40
N GLN A 60 6.02 -9.54 -0.89
CA GLN A 60 6.45 -8.14 -0.75
C GLN A 60 5.42 -7.13 -1.28
N LYS A 61 4.67 -7.49 -2.34
CA LYS A 61 3.65 -6.62 -2.94
C LYS A 61 2.38 -6.49 -2.11
N ILE A 62 2.04 -7.51 -1.32
CA ILE A 62 0.79 -7.52 -0.54
C ILE A 62 0.99 -7.09 0.91
N VAL A 63 2.21 -7.23 1.44
CA VAL A 63 2.55 -6.83 2.81
C VAL A 63 2.83 -5.32 2.83
N PRO A 64 2.18 -4.55 3.71
CA PRO A 64 2.47 -3.13 3.87
C PRO A 64 3.97 -2.90 4.15
N GLY A 65 4.63 -2.05 3.37
CA GLY A 65 6.08 -1.82 3.49
C GLY A 65 6.96 -2.95 2.95
N GLY A 66 6.37 -4.04 2.43
CA GLY A 66 7.06 -5.26 1.98
C GLY A 66 8.07 -5.06 0.86
N GLU A 67 7.87 -4.08 -0.03
CA GLU A 67 8.83 -3.73 -1.09
C GLU A 67 10.22 -3.35 -0.56
N SER A 68 10.29 -2.95 0.72
CA SER A 68 11.51 -2.56 1.42
C SER A 68 12.07 -3.62 2.38
N LEU A 69 11.53 -4.85 2.37
CA LEU A 69 11.88 -5.92 3.33
C LEU A 69 12.40 -7.17 2.63
N CYS A 70 13.24 -7.95 3.33
CA CYS A 70 13.80 -9.20 2.81
C CYS A 70 14.03 -10.21 3.95
N GLY A 71 13.90 -11.51 3.64
CA GLY A 71 14.16 -12.59 4.60
C GLY A 71 13.20 -12.55 5.79
N ASP A 72 13.72 -12.74 7.00
CA ASP A 72 12.94 -12.91 8.22
C ASP A 72 12.05 -11.71 8.57
N THR A 73 12.49 -10.49 8.28
CA THR A 73 11.71 -9.27 8.56
C THR A 73 10.47 -9.16 7.68
N LEU A 74 10.52 -9.67 6.44
CA LEU A 74 9.34 -9.77 5.58
C LEU A 74 8.31 -10.74 6.19
N PHE A 75 8.78 -11.84 6.78
CA PHE A 75 7.89 -12.82 7.40
C PHE A 75 7.29 -12.34 8.73
N GLU A 76 8.05 -11.59 9.52
CA GLU A 76 7.55 -10.95 10.74
C GLU A 76 6.41 -9.96 10.44
N GLU A 77 6.65 -9.04 9.50
CA GLU A 77 5.64 -8.06 9.05
C GLU A 77 4.44 -8.76 8.38
N THR A 78 4.67 -9.87 7.68
CA THR A 78 3.59 -10.71 7.15
C THR A 78 2.73 -11.28 8.28
N ALA A 79 3.35 -11.80 9.34
CA ALA A 79 2.63 -12.38 10.47
C ALA A 79 1.79 -11.32 11.18
N GLU A 80 2.36 -10.14 11.44
CA GLU A 80 1.64 -9.00 12.01
C GLU A 80 0.48 -8.55 11.14
N TYR A 81 0.69 -8.47 9.82
CA TYR A 81 -0.36 -8.07 8.89
C TYR A 81 -1.51 -9.08 8.84
N ILE A 82 -1.23 -10.38 8.87
CA ILE A 82 -2.27 -11.42 8.95
C ILE A 82 -3.13 -11.25 10.21
N VAL A 83 -2.50 -11.06 11.37
CA VAL A 83 -3.22 -10.87 12.64
C VAL A 83 -4.09 -9.60 12.59
N THR A 84 -3.56 -8.54 11.98
CA THR A 84 -4.28 -7.28 11.78
C THR A 84 -5.51 -7.46 10.90
N LEU A 85 -5.36 -8.10 9.73
CA LEU A 85 -6.47 -8.39 8.83
C LEU A 85 -7.56 -9.24 9.50
N GLN A 86 -7.17 -10.29 10.24
CA GLN A 86 -8.11 -11.11 10.98
C GLN A 86 -8.86 -10.30 12.05
N SER A 87 -8.18 -9.38 12.73
CA SER A 87 -8.80 -8.52 13.74
C SER A 87 -9.80 -7.54 13.11
N GLN A 88 -9.46 -6.96 11.96
CA GLN A 88 -10.38 -6.10 11.20
C GLN A 88 -11.65 -6.86 10.79
N ILE A 89 -11.51 -8.08 10.27
CA ILE A 89 -12.67 -8.91 9.89
C ILE A 89 -13.54 -9.23 11.11
N LYS A 90 -12.94 -9.57 12.25
CA LYS A 90 -13.68 -9.84 13.50
C LYS A 90 -14.50 -8.63 13.95
N VAL A 91 -13.90 -7.44 13.93
CA VAL A 91 -14.60 -6.18 14.28
C VAL A 91 -15.73 -5.90 13.32
N LEU A 92 -15.49 -5.98 12.01
CA LEU A 92 -16.53 -5.74 11.01
C LEU A 92 -17.69 -6.73 11.13
N ARG A 93 -17.41 -8.01 11.41
CA ARG A 93 -18.44 -9.02 11.65
C ARG A 93 -19.24 -8.72 12.92
N PHE A 94 -18.58 -8.32 14.00
CA PHE A 94 -19.23 -7.91 15.23
C PHE A 94 -20.14 -6.70 14.99
N LEU A 95 -19.66 -5.69 14.28
CA LEU A 95 -20.46 -4.52 13.91
C LEU A 95 -21.64 -4.89 13.00
N ALA A 96 -21.41 -5.74 12.01
CA ALA A 96 -22.46 -6.24 11.11
C ALA A 96 -23.56 -6.99 11.87
N SER A 97 -23.22 -7.74 12.92
CA SER A 97 -24.21 -8.48 13.73
C SER A 97 -25.25 -7.59 14.42
N PHE A 98 -24.92 -6.30 14.67
CA PHE A 98 -25.91 -5.35 15.17
C PHE A 98 -26.88 -4.86 14.09
N VAL A 99 -26.42 -4.81 12.83
CA VAL A 99 -27.20 -4.27 11.69
C VAL A 99 -28.03 -5.36 11.03
N GLU A 100 -27.52 -6.58 10.96
CA GLU A 100 -28.27 -7.76 10.47
C GLU A 100 -29.45 -8.10 11.40
N GLY A 101 -29.43 -7.55 12.62
CA GLY A 101 -30.45 -7.71 13.64
C GLY A 101 -30.39 -9.10 14.28
N PRO A 102 -30.72 -9.25 15.57
CA PRO A 102 -31.27 -10.54 15.98
C PRO A 102 -32.48 -10.73 15.06
N GLU A 103 -32.57 -11.84 14.33
CA GLU A 103 -33.88 -12.27 13.85
C GLU A 103 -34.78 -12.23 15.09
N ILE A 104 -35.64 -11.21 15.18
CA ILE A 104 -36.61 -11.10 16.25
C ILE A 104 -37.59 -12.21 15.92
N GLU A 105 -37.24 -13.42 16.31
CA GLU A 105 -38.14 -14.54 16.42
C GLU A 105 -39.34 -14.05 17.22
N LYS A 106 -40.43 -13.82 16.49
CA LYS A 106 -41.79 -14.13 16.91
C LYS A 106 -42.06 -13.82 18.39
N ARG A 107 -41.88 -12.57 18.81
CA ARG A 107 -42.70 -12.08 19.92
C ARG A 107 -44.11 -11.90 19.39
N LYS A 108 -44.83 -13.02 19.36
CA LYS A 108 -46.29 -13.04 19.43
C LYS A 108 -46.66 -12.15 20.60
N PHE A 109 -47.08 -10.91 20.32
CA PHE A 109 -47.90 -10.17 21.27
C PHE A 109 -49.16 -11.01 21.44
N GLY A 110 -49.27 -11.64 22.60
CA GLY A 110 -50.34 -12.55 22.95
C GLY A 110 -51.61 -11.81 23.37
N GLY A 111 -52.67 -12.59 23.52
CA GLY A 111 -53.93 -12.21 24.16
C GLY A 111 -55.00 -11.81 23.16
#